data_AF-A0A8S1D621-F1
#
_entry.id   AF-A0A8S1D621-F1
#
_cell.length_a   1.000
_cell.length_b   1.000
_cell.length_c   1.000
_cell.angle_alpha   90.00
_cell.angle_beta   90.00
_cell.angle_gamma   90.00
#
_symmetry.space_group_name_H-M   'P 1'
#
loop_
_entity.id
_entity.type
_entity.pdbx_description
1 polymer ?
#
loop_
_entity_poly.entity_id
_entity_poly.type
_entity_poly.pdbx_seq_one_letter_code
_entity_poly.pdbx_strand_id
1 'polypeptide(L)'
;MECVFKKLGLINETANRVDTDAAKAAVVQNAPEAWKDAAGTAGNICSTALNTLYAKIDSSPMPDLGFKPACKPCSFLYSTCITVELIANCPSPSNSSACTSIADSYKTCASNITAFFPPPPLQRNRP
;
A
#
# COMPACT_ATOMS: atom_id res chain seq x y z
N MET A 1 1.90 9.46 6.63
CA MET A 1 0.63 8.73 6.37
C MET A 1 0.01 8.11 7.61
N GLU A 2 0.77 7.50 8.54
CA GLU A 2 0.17 6.89 9.73
C GLU A 2 -0.69 7.86 10.55
N CYS A 3 -0.25 9.11 10.78
CA CYS A 3 -1.05 10.11 11.49
C CYS A 3 -2.41 10.39 10.82
N VAL A 4 -2.46 10.33 9.48
CA VAL A 4 -3.71 10.52 8.72
C VAL A 4 -4.63 9.32 8.96
N PHE A 5 -4.09 8.10 8.87
CA PHE A 5 -4.87 6.88 9.10
C PHE A 5 -5.40 6.81 10.53
N LYS A 6 -4.62 7.23 11.52
CA LYS A 6 -5.08 7.35 12.91
C LYS A 6 -6.24 8.33 13.05
N LYS A 7 -6.12 9.54 12.48
CA LYS A 7 -7.19 10.54 12.51
C LYS A 7 -8.47 10.06 11.81
N LEU A 8 -8.33 9.25 10.77
CA LEU A 8 -9.46 8.68 10.03
C LEU A 8 -10.00 7.38 10.65
N GLY A 9 -9.45 6.91 11.78
CA GLY A 9 -9.87 5.65 12.41
C GLY A 9 -9.54 4.40 11.59
N LEU A 10 -8.58 4.49 10.66
CA LEU A 10 -8.17 3.41 9.75
C LEU A 10 -7.02 2.56 10.31
N ILE A 11 -6.65 2.79 11.57
CA ILE A 11 -5.70 1.95 12.30
C ILE A 11 -6.48 1.15 13.33
N ASN A 12 -6.40 -0.17 13.22
CA ASN A 12 -6.77 -1.07 14.30
C ASN A 12 -5.71 -0.92 15.40
N GLU A 13 -6.04 -0.22 16.48
CA GLU A 13 -5.11 0.06 17.57
C GLU A 13 -4.69 -1.21 18.34
N THR A 14 -5.56 -2.22 18.38
CA THR A 14 -5.28 -3.50 19.06
C THR A 14 -4.21 -4.30 18.31
N ALA A 15 -4.38 -4.46 16.99
CA ALA A 15 -3.37 -5.10 16.14
C ALA A 15 -2.19 -4.16 15.84
N ASN A 16 -2.35 -2.86 16.10
CA ASN A 16 -1.46 -1.79 15.70
C ASN A 16 -1.12 -1.86 14.20
N ARG A 17 -2.17 -2.01 13.38
CA ARG A 17 -2.11 -2.20 11.92
C ARG A 17 -3.17 -1.36 11.23
N VAL A 18 -2.97 -1.06 9.96
CA VAL A 18 -4.05 -0.58 9.09
C VAL A 18 -5.20 -1.57 9.13
N ASP A 19 -6.38 -1.10 9.49
CA ASP A 19 -7.62 -1.83 9.34
C ASP A 19 -7.98 -1.83 7.85
N THR A 20 -7.71 -2.94 7.18
CA THR A 20 -7.82 -3.02 5.71
C THR A 20 -9.26 -2.98 5.24
N ASP A 21 -10.20 -3.48 6.04
CA ASP A 21 -11.63 -3.41 5.73
C ASP A 21 -12.16 -1.99 5.88
N ALA A 22 -11.81 -1.30 6.99
CA ALA A 22 -12.18 0.10 7.18
C ALA A 22 -11.52 1.01 6.12
N ALA A 23 -10.24 0.77 5.80
CA ALA A 23 -9.52 1.55 4.81
C ALA A 23 -10.10 1.36 3.40
N LYS A 24 -10.44 0.12 3.01
CA LYS A 24 -11.13 -0.18 1.75
C LYS A 24 -12.49 0.52 1.70
N ALA A 25 -13.30 0.39 2.76
CA ALA A 25 -14.60 1.03 2.82
C ALA A 25 -14.49 2.55 2.66
N ALA A 26 -13.52 3.18 3.34
CA ALA A 26 -13.26 4.60 3.23
C ALA A 26 -12.85 5.01 1.80
N VAL A 27 -12.02 4.22 1.12
CA VAL A 27 -11.64 4.49 -0.28
C VAL A 27 -12.85 4.45 -1.21
N VAL A 28 -13.72 3.45 -1.07
CA VAL A 28 -14.94 3.34 -1.91
C VAL A 28 -15.97 4.41 -1.58
N GLN A 29 -16.21 4.69 -0.31
CA GLN A 29 -17.23 5.64 0.14
C GLN A 29 -16.90 7.07 -0.31
N ASN A 30 -15.61 7.44 -0.31
CA ASN A 30 -15.16 8.77 -0.71
C ASN A 30 -14.81 8.88 -2.20
N ALA A 31 -14.88 7.78 -2.95
CA ALA A 31 -14.67 7.81 -4.40
C ALA A 31 -15.89 8.45 -5.10
N PRO A 32 -15.66 9.27 -6.14
CA PRO A 32 -16.74 9.69 -7.05
C PRO A 32 -17.45 8.46 -7.64
N GLU A 33 -18.72 8.59 -8.01
CA GLU A 33 -19.53 7.45 -8.48
C GLU A 33 -18.86 6.66 -9.61
N ALA A 34 -18.31 7.37 -10.61
CA ALA A 34 -17.59 6.77 -11.74
C ALA A 34 -16.31 6.00 -11.36
N TRP A 35 -15.79 6.20 -10.14
CA TRP A 35 -14.57 5.59 -9.62
C TRP A 35 -14.83 4.51 -8.58
N LYS A 36 -16.08 4.28 -8.14
CA LYS A 36 -16.37 3.34 -7.05
C LYS A 36 -15.95 1.91 -7.36
N ASP A 37 -16.13 1.46 -8.60
CA ASP A 37 -15.72 0.12 -9.03
C ASP A 37 -14.18 -0.03 -9.05
N ALA A 38 -13.48 0.99 -9.58
CA ALA A 38 -12.01 1.04 -9.59
C ALA A 38 -11.46 1.11 -8.15
N ALA A 39 -12.10 1.91 -7.29
CA ALA A 39 -11.78 2.04 -5.86
C ALA A 39 -12.00 0.74 -5.10
N GLY A 40 -13.08 0.01 -5.39
CA GLY A 40 -13.36 -1.30 -4.80
C GLY A 40 -12.31 -2.34 -5.22
N THR A 41 -11.93 -2.34 -6.50
CA THR A 41 -10.89 -3.20 -7.05
C THR A 41 -9.53 -2.91 -6.43
N ALA A 42 -9.10 -1.64 -6.42
CA ALA A 42 -7.88 -1.18 -5.78
C ALA A 42 -7.85 -1.54 -4.28
N GLY A 43 -8.95 -1.29 -3.57
CA GLY A 43 -9.12 -1.63 -2.16
C GLY A 43 -8.89 -3.11 -1.89
N ASN A 44 -9.43 -4.01 -2.72
CA ASN A 44 -9.25 -5.45 -2.58
C ASN A 44 -7.79 -5.88 -2.82
N ILE A 45 -7.20 -5.43 -3.93
CA ILE A 45 -5.81 -5.75 -4.32
C ILE A 45 -4.85 -5.30 -3.21
N CYS A 46 -4.97 -4.04 -2.79
CA CYS A 46 -4.06 -3.45 -1.81
C CYS A 46 -4.24 -4.00 -0.40
N SER A 47 -5.46 -4.37 0.00
CA SER A 47 -5.71 -5.04 1.27
C SER A 47 -5.06 -6.42 1.32
N THR A 48 -5.19 -7.19 0.22
CA THR A 48 -4.55 -8.50 0.08
C THR A 48 -3.02 -8.39 0.11
N ALA A 49 -2.45 -7.44 -0.63
CA ALA A 49 -1.03 -7.18 -0.65
C ALA A 49 -0.50 -6.75 0.72
N LEU A 50 -1.22 -5.87 1.43
CA LEU A 50 -0.82 -5.41 2.76
C LEU A 50 -0.90 -6.51 3.81
N ASN A 51 -1.93 -7.35 3.78
CA ASN A 51 -2.04 -8.51 4.67
C ASN A 51 -0.89 -9.50 4.45
N THR A 52 -0.52 -9.73 3.18
CA THR A 52 0.65 -10.55 2.83
C THR A 52 1.94 -9.92 3.35
N LEU A 53 2.07 -8.59 3.27
CA LEU A 53 3.22 -7.88 3.80
C LEU A 53 3.29 -7.95 5.33
N TYR A 54 2.16 -7.85 6.03
CA TYR A 54 2.12 -8.02 7.48
C TYR A 54 2.63 -9.39 7.90
N ALA A 55 2.21 -10.46 7.22
CA ALA A 55 2.73 -11.80 7.48
C ALA A 55 4.26 -11.87 7.32
N LYS A 56 4.81 -11.18 6.31
CA LYS A 56 6.26 -11.09 6.11
C LYS A 56 6.95 -10.29 7.22
N ILE A 57 6.41 -9.14 7.60
CA ILE A 57 6.95 -8.30 8.68
C ILE A 57 6.92 -9.05 10.03
N ASP A 58 5.83 -9.76 10.33
CA ASP A 58 5.72 -10.54 11.57
C ASP A 58 6.73 -11.68 11.61
N SER A 59 7.05 -12.26 10.45
CA SER A 59 8.03 -13.34 10.31
C SER A 59 9.48 -12.88 10.18
N SER A 60 9.73 -11.59 9.95
CA SER A 60 11.07 -11.05 9.66
C SER A 60 11.44 -9.96 10.67
N PRO A 61 12.48 -10.15 11.50
CA PRO A 61 12.99 -9.06 12.33
C PRO A 61 13.43 -7.94 11.39
N MET A 62 12.77 -6.77 11.47
CA MET A 62 13.24 -5.60 10.74
C MET A 62 14.68 -5.33 11.18
N PRO A 63 15.61 -5.04 10.26
CA PRO A 63 16.95 -4.65 10.63
C PRO A 63 16.86 -3.45 11.58
N ASP A 64 17.53 -3.56 12.72
CA ASP A 64 17.63 -2.46 13.67
C ASP A 64 18.47 -1.36 13.02
N LEU A 65 17.80 -0.32 12.53
CA LEU A 65 18.45 0.83 11.89
C LEU A 65 18.98 1.84 12.92
N GLY A 66 18.98 1.53 14.22
CA GLY A 66 19.41 2.44 15.29
C GLY A 66 18.50 3.64 15.50
N PHE A 67 17.46 3.79 14.66
CA PHE A 67 16.39 4.75 14.78
C PHE A 67 15.07 3.99 14.67
N LYS A 68 14.29 3.99 15.74
CA LYS A 68 12.92 3.46 15.71
C LYS A 68 12.08 4.46 14.92
N PRO A 69 11.66 4.17 13.68
CA PRO A 69 10.87 5.11 12.92
C PRO A 69 9.59 5.41 13.70
N ALA A 70 9.32 6.71 13.91
CA ALA A 70 8.13 7.17 14.64
C ALA A 70 6.82 6.75 13.96
N CYS A 71 6.88 6.31 12.69
CA CYS A 71 5.76 5.81 11.92
C CYS A 71 6.08 4.45 11.29
N LYS A 72 5.10 3.55 11.28
CA LYS A 72 5.10 2.30 10.52
C LYS A 72 4.92 2.59 9.03
N PRO A 73 5.68 1.90 8.15
CA PRO A 73 5.60 2.11 6.70
C PRO A 73 4.28 1.62 6.09
N CYS A 74 3.56 0.71 6.76
CA CYS A 74 2.38 0.04 6.22
C CYS A 74 1.26 0.99 5.76
N SER A 75 1.01 2.09 6.49
CA SER A 75 0.00 3.08 6.08
C SER A 75 0.41 3.85 4.82
N PHE A 76 1.71 4.10 4.65
CA PHE A 76 2.24 4.70 3.42
C PHE A 76 2.14 3.70 2.26
N LEU A 77 2.55 2.46 2.47
CA LEU A 77 2.50 1.41 1.44
C LEU A 77 1.07 1.14 0.96
N TYR A 78 0.10 1.08 1.87
CA TYR A 78 -1.30 0.94 1.51
C TYR A 78 -1.79 2.11 0.65
N SER A 79 -1.53 3.35 1.09
CA SER A 79 -1.91 4.54 0.32
C SER A 79 -1.29 4.56 -1.07
N THR A 80 0.01 4.25 -1.19
CA THR A 80 0.71 4.20 -2.47
C THR A 80 0.13 3.12 -3.38
N CYS A 81 -0.18 1.94 -2.84
CA CYS A 81 -0.83 0.88 -3.59
C CYS A 81 -2.18 1.35 -4.15
N ILE A 82 -3.04 1.95 -3.31
CA ILE A 82 -4.35 2.45 -3.74
C ILE A 82 -4.20 3.45 -4.88
N THR A 83 -3.26 4.39 -4.77
CA THR A 83 -3.00 5.37 -5.84
C THR A 83 -2.59 4.71 -7.15
N VAL A 84 -1.67 3.73 -7.10
CA VAL A 84 -1.21 3.01 -8.31
C VAL A 84 -2.36 2.25 -8.96
N GLU A 85 -3.14 1.50 -8.16
CA GLU A 85 -4.25 0.71 -8.68
C GLU A 85 -5.38 1.59 -9.22
N LEU A 86 -5.68 2.72 -8.59
CA LEU A 86 -6.65 3.68 -9.12
C LEU A 86 -6.20 4.24 -10.47
N ILE A 87 -4.94 4.66 -10.58
CA ILE A 87 -4.40 5.16 -11.86
C ILE A 87 -4.48 4.08 -12.94
N ALA A 88 -4.16 2.83 -12.60
CA ALA A 88 -4.22 1.71 -13.53
C ALA A 88 -5.65 1.38 -13.99
N ASN A 89 -6.64 1.59 -13.13
CA ASN A 89 -8.06 1.30 -13.38
C ASN A 89 -8.90 2.55 -13.66
N CYS A 90 -8.29 3.59 -14.24
CA CYS A 90 -8.98 4.86 -14.51
C CYS A 90 -10.20 4.63 -15.44
N PRO A 91 -11.42 5.04 -15.04
CA PRO A 91 -12.67 4.74 -15.77
C PRO A 91 -12.77 5.43 -17.13
N SER A 92 -12.01 6.49 -17.36
CA SER A 92 -11.79 7.06 -18.68
C SER A 92 -10.29 7.22 -18.85
N PRO A 93 -9.60 6.34 -19.61
CA PRO A 93 -8.19 6.53 -19.89
C PRO A 93 -8.06 7.88 -20.60
N SER A 94 -7.51 8.85 -19.88
CA SER A 94 -7.00 10.06 -20.49
C SER A 94 -5.86 9.61 -21.38
N ASN A 95 -6.08 9.58 -22.69
CA ASN A 95 -5.03 9.31 -23.69
C ASN A 95 -4.00 10.45 -23.76
N SER A 96 -4.00 11.38 -22.79
CA SER A 96 -2.96 12.39 -22.70
C SER A 96 -1.64 11.72 -22.30
N SER A 97 -0.57 12.06 -23.03
CA SER A 97 0.79 11.62 -22.73
C SER A 97 1.22 11.93 -21.29
N ALA A 98 0.67 12.99 -20.68
CA ALA A 98 0.89 13.35 -19.29
C ALA A 98 0.33 12.29 -18.31
N CYS A 99 -0.87 11.77 -18.55
CA CYS A 99 -1.46 10.74 -17.69
C CYS A 99 -0.69 9.42 -17.77
N THR A 100 -0.26 9.02 -18.97
CA THR A 100 0.59 7.83 -19.16
C THR A 100 1.94 8.00 -18.46
N SER A 101 2.59 9.15 -18.60
CA SER A 101 3.88 9.43 -17.97
C SER A 101 3.81 9.43 -16.44
N ILE A 102 2.72 9.97 -15.85
CA ILE A 102 2.49 9.94 -14.40
C ILE A 102 2.26 8.50 -13.93
N ALA A 103 1.46 7.70 -14.67
CA ALA A 103 1.22 6.31 -14.34
C ALA A 103 2.50 5.47 -14.35
N ASP A 104 3.35 5.65 -15.36
CA ASP A 104 4.62 4.94 -15.47
C ASP A 104 5.64 5.38 -14.41
N SER A 105 5.67 6.67 -14.08
CA SER A 105 6.48 7.20 -12.97
C SER A 105 6.06 6.61 -11.64
N TYR A 106 4.75 6.47 -11.40
CA TYR A 106 4.22 5.84 -10.18
C TYR A 106 4.54 4.34 -10.12
N LYS A 107 4.38 3.60 -11.23
CA LYS A 107 4.76 2.17 -11.29
C LYS A 107 6.26 1.97 -11.03
N THR A 108 7.10 2.83 -11.59
CA THR A 108 8.56 2.80 -11.38
C THR A 108 8.89 3.09 -9.92
N CYS A 109 8.30 4.14 -9.34
CA CYS A 109 8.49 4.49 -7.94
C CYS A 109 8.04 3.37 -6.98
N ALA A 110 6.87 2.77 -7.23
CA ALA A 110 6.34 1.66 -6.44
C ALA A 110 7.24 0.41 -6.52
N SER A 111 7.74 0.07 -7.71
CA SER A 111 8.67 -1.06 -7.91
C SER A 111 9.98 -0.86 -7.14
N ASN A 112 10.47 0.38 -7.07
CA ASN A 112 11.66 0.72 -6.28
C ASN A 112 11.40 0.68 -4.78
N ILE A 113 10.17 0.98 -4.31
CA ILE A 113 9.81 0.85 -2.89
C ILE A 113 9.73 -0.63 -2.48
N THR A 114 9.25 -1.54 -3.34
CA THR A 114 9.32 -2.97 -3.06
C THR A 114 10.76 -3.51 -2.99
N ALA A 115 11.72 -2.83 -3.63
CA ALA A 115 13.14 -3.16 -3.51
C ALA A 115 13.75 -2.76 -2.14
N PHE A 116 13.11 -1.85 -1.38
CA PHE A 116 13.52 -1.54 0.02
C PHE A 116 13.17 -2.65 1.01
N PHE A 117 12.30 -3.59 0.64
CA PHE A 117 12.07 -4.83 1.36
C PHE A 117 12.55 -6.00 0.50
N PRO A 118 13.88 -6.18 0.36
CA PRO A 118 14.39 -7.34 -0.37
C PRO A 118 13.80 -8.60 0.26
N PRO A 119 13.49 -9.64 -0.53
CA PRO A 119 13.14 -10.94 0.04
C PRO A 119 14.24 -11.34 1.03
N PRO A 120 13.89 -11.97 2.17
CA PRO A 120 14.89 -12.44 3.11
C PRO A 120 15.96 -13.21 2.32
N PRO A 121 17.26 -12.96 2.55
CA PRO A 121 18.30 -13.68 1.85
C PRO A 121 17.99 -15.16 2.00
N LEU A 122 17.92 -15.89 0.87
CA LEU A 122 17.75 -17.33 0.86
C LEU A 122 18.72 -17.88 1.89
N GLN A 123 18.20 -18.41 3.00
CA GLN A 123 19.00 -19.05 4.03
C GLN A 123 19.80 -20.11 3.29
N ARG A 124 21.10 -19.83 3.07
CA ARG A 124 22.04 -20.83 2.57
C ARG A 124 21.97 -21.94 3.60
N ASN A 125 21.32 -23.04 3.25
CA ASN A 125 21.46 -24.30 3.96
C ASN A 125 22.95 -24.54 4.13
N ARG A 126 23.48 -24.25 5.32
CA ARG A 126 24.83 -24.66 5.70
C ARG A 126 24.73 -26.16 5.99
N PRO A 127 25.52 -27.00 5.30
CA PRO A 127 25.62 -28.42 5.65
C PRO A 127 26.20 -28.61 7.05
#